data_AF-A0A6B3KN36-F1
#
_entry.id   AF-A0A6B3KN36-F1
#
_cell.length_a   1.000
_cell.length_b   1.000
_cell.length_c   1.000
_cell.angle_alpha   90.00
_cell.angle_beta   90.00
_cell.angle_gamma   90.00
#
_symmetry.space_group_name_H-M   'P 1'
#
loop_
_entity.id
_entity.type
_entity.pdbx_description
1 polymer ?
#
loop_
_entity_poly.entity_id
_entity_poly.type
_entity_poly.pdbx_seq_one_letter_code
_entity_poly.pdbx_strand_id
1 'polypeptide(L)'
;MSACYVSAGRTEQGNVRRQNEDAILLRDDLGLWAVADGLGGHSAGDLASRMVVDALGALRRDGDLASFVDAIDAQLSQVNQQLRALARARRVDVIASTVVVLVHDHDLLMCGWVGDSRAYAFEEGQLQLLTRDHVAGDKDELTQVGRAQPAGGALTRAIGADDALYVDWVVRARRPGQHYLLCSDGINKELSDDEIAAHCRREQQPAALVARLFDTALGRAGRDNVSAVALRLAPRNAPP
;
A
#
# COMPACT_ATOMS: atom_id res chain seq x y z
N MET A 1 -7.24 -4.51 -25.05
CA MET A 1 -6.92 -3.06 -25.02
C MET A 1 -5.51 -2.95 -24.49
N SER A 2 -4.60 -2.33 -25.24
CA SER A 2 -3.19 -2.23 -24.81
C SER A 2 -3.13 -1.48 -23.48
N ALA A 3 -2.47 -2.04 -22.47
CA ALA A 3 -2.42 -1.43 -21.14
C ALA A 3 -1.80 -0.03 -21.25
N CYS A 4 -2.53 0.99 -20.77
CA CYS A 4 -2.09 2.39 -20.85
C CYS A 4 -1.11 2.74 -19.72
N TYR A 5 -0.33 1.75 -19.25
CA TYR A 5 0.60 1.85 -18.14
C TYR A 5 1.59 0.69 -18.13
N VAL A 6 2.70 0.92 -17.42
CA VAL A 6 3.69 -0.10 -17.05
C VAL A 6 3.82 -0.09 -15.54
N SER A 7 3.86 -1.26 -14.91
CA SER A 7 4.09 -1.39 -13.48
C SER A 7 5.28 -2.31 -13.19
N ALA A 8 5.84 -2.20 -12.00
CA ALA A 8 6.82 -3.13 -11.45
C ALA A 8 6.69 -3.13 -9.93
N GLY A 9 6.97 -4.28 -9.32
CA GLY A 9 6.94 -4.40 -7.86
C GLY A 9 7.99 -5.36 -7.37
N ARG A 10 8.41 -5.16 -6.13
CA ARG A 10 9.37 -6.02 -5.42
C ARG A 10 9.01 -6.01 -3.94
N THR A 11 9.26 -7.14 -3.27
CA THR A 11 9.10 -7.30 -1.83
C THR A 11 10.23 -8.18 -1.32
N GLU A 12 10.90 -7.77 -0.24
CA GLU A 12 12.03 -8.48 0.35
C GLU A 12 12.01 -8.43 1.88
N GLN A 13 12.57 -9.46 2.49
CA GLN A 13 12.66 -9.61 3.94
C GLN A 13 13.47 -8.49 4.63
N GLY A 14 14.35 -7.79 3.92
CA GLY A 14 15.32 -6.89 4.54
C GLY A 14 16.48 -7.64 5.21
N ASN A 15 17.31 -6.91 5.96
CA ASN A 15 18.55 -7.43 6.54
C ASN A 15 18.40 -7.93 7.98
N VAL A 16 17.34 -7.52 8.68
CA VAL A 16 17.17 -7.76 10.13
C VAL A 16 16.03 -8.71 10.47
N ARG A 17 14.90 -8.62 9.74
CA ARG A 17 13.74 -9.48 9.98
C ARG A 17 14.07 -10.94 9.65
N ARG A 18 13.33 -11.87 10.25
CA ARG A 18 13.49 -13.33 10.01
C ARG A 18 12.59 -13.88 8.90
N GLN A 19 11.59 -13.12 8.53
CA GLN A 19 10.58 -13.46 7.54
C GLN A 19 10.14 -12.17 6.86
N ASN A 20 9.71 -12.28 5.61
CA ASN A 20 8.98 -11.21 4.94
C ASN A 20 7.50 -11.32 5.32
N GLU A 21 7.01 -10.34 6.07
CA GLU A 21 5.61 -10.21 6.48
C GLU A 21 4.84 -9.23 5.57
N ASP A 22 5.50 -8.64 4.57
CA ASP A 22 4.85 -7.85 3.54
C ASP A 22 4.33 -8.72 2.39
N ALA A 23 3.31 -8.21 1.70
CA ALA A 23 2.82 -8.76 0.44
C ALA A 23 2.48 -7.63 -0.55
N ILE A 24 2.60 -7.92 -1.85
CA ILE A 24 2.29 -6.97 -2.92
C ILE A 24 1.34 -7.61 -3.94
N LEU A 25 0.53 -6.78 -4.60
CA LEU A 25 -0.36 -7.19 -5.68
C LEU A 25 -0.13 -6.33 -6.92
N LEU A 26 -0.01 -6.98 -8.08
CA LEU A 26 0.01 -6.34 -9.40
C LEU A 26 -1.00 -7.03 -10.30
N ARG A 27 -2.20 -6.43 -10.43
CA ARG A 27 -3.25 -6.86 -11.37
C ARG A 27 -3.40 -5.82 -12.46
N ASP A 28 -2.39 -5.78 -13.34
CA ASP A 28 -2.37 -4.91 -14.53
C ASP A 28 -3.56 -5.20 -15.46
N ASP A 29 -4.15 -6.39 -15.42
CA ASP A 29 -5.37 -6.69 -16.17
C ASP A 29 -6.62 -6.01 -15.59
N LEU A 30 -6.61 -5.67 -14.30
CA LEU A 30 -7.68 -4.96 -13.62
C LEU A 30 -7.33 -3.50 -13.30
N GLY A 31 -6.12 -3.03 -13.59
CA GLY A 31 -5.63 -1.73 -13.13
C GLY A 31 -5.68 -1.59 -11.60
N LEU A 32 -5.29 -2.65 -10.88
CA LEU A 32 -5.28 -2.70 -9.41
C LEU A 32 -3.89 -3.08 -8.91
N TRP A 33 -3.35 -2.26 -8.00
CA TRP A 33 -2.07 -2.51 -7.33
C TRP A 33 -2.23 -2.35 -5.83
N ALA A 34 -1.46 -3.11 -5.06
CA ALA A 34 -1.47 -2.99 -3.60
C ALA A 34 -0.11 -3.31 -2.98
N VAL A 35 0.12 -2.70 -1.81
CA VAL A 35 1.15 -3.12 -0.84
C VAL A 35 0.44 -3.31 0.50
N ALA A 36 0.72 -4.42 1.17
CA ALA A 36 0.20 -4.76 2.49
C ALA A 36 1.36 -5.14 3.40
N ASP A 37 1.45 -4.51 4.57
CA ASP A 37 2.45 -4.79 5.61
C ASP A 37 1.77 -5.58 6.73
N GLY A 38 2.29 -6.75 7.03
CA GLY A 38 1.72 -7.70 7.96
C GLY A 38 2.26 -7.52 9.38
N LEU A 39 1.35 -7.39 10.35
CA LEU A 39 1.69 -7.18 11.75
C LEU A 39 1.14 -8.33 12.60
N GLY A 40 2.00 -9.02 13.33
CA GLY A 40 1.58 -10.01 14.31
C GLY A 40 2.71 -10.93 14.73
N GLY A 41 2.86 -11.16 16.04
CA GLY A 41 3.87 -12.07 16.56
C GLY A 41 3.70 -13.52 16.06
N HIS A 42 4.79 -14.29 16.10
CA HIS A 42 4.82 -15.72 15.72
C HIS A 42 4.40 -16.01 14.26
N SER A 43 4.90 -15.23 13.29
CA SER A 43 4.64 -15.41 11.84
C SER A 43 3.17 -15.19 11.43
N ALA A 44 2.42 -14.41 12.22
CA ALA A 44 1.04 -14.07 11.89
C ALA A 44 0.95 -12.87 10.92
N GLY A 45 1.99 -12.03 10.83
CA GLY A 45 2.04 -10.90 9.90
C GLY A 45 2.00 -11.36 8.43
N ASP A 46 2.88 -12.28 8.04
CA ASP A 46 2.92 -12.86 6.68
C ASP A 46 1.56 -13.47 6.25
N LEU A 47 0.85 -14.09 7.20
CA LEU A 47 -0.49 -14.59 6.94
C LEU A 47 -1.49 -13.45 6.70
N ALA A 48 -1.41 -12.38 7.48
CA ALA A 48 -2.34 -11.27 7.41
C ALA A 48 -2.23 -10.49 6.09
N SER A 49 -1.01 -10.10 5.70
CA SER A 49 -0.76 -9.39 4.44
C SER A 49 -1.12 -10.24 3.22
N ARG A 50 -0.82 -11.55 3.24
CA ARG A 50 -1.27 -12.50 2.21
C ARG A 50 -2.78 -12.58 2.09
N MET A 51 -3.50 -12.69 3.20
CA MET A 51 -4.97 -12.70 3.17
C MET A 51 -5.53 -11.43 2.53
N VAL A 52 -4.91 -10.26 2.77
CA VAL A 52 -5.28 -9.00 2.12
C VAL A 52 -5.05 -9.08 0.60
N VAL A 53 -3.83 -9.40 0.15
CA VAL A 53 -3.52 -9.40 -1.30
C VAL A 53 -4.22 -10.52 -2.05
N ASP A 54 -4.47 -11.68 -1.43
CA ASP A 54 -5.20 -12.80 -2.03
C ASP A 54 -6.68 -12.45 -2.24
N ALA A 55 -7.30 -11.79 -1.25
CA ALA A 55 -8.68 -11.33 -1.36
C ALA A 55 -8.84 -10.28 -2.48
N LEU A 56 -7.93 -9.31 -2.54
CA LEU A 56 -7.88 -8.34 -3.63
C LEU A 56 -7.56 -9.00 -4.98
N GLY A 57 -6.67 -9.99 -4.98
CA GLY A 57 -6.28 -10.76 -6.16
C GLY A 57 -7.39 -11.66 -6.71
N ALA A 58 -8.38 -12.03 -5.89
CA ALA A 58 -9.54 -12.80 -6.31
C ALA A 58 -10.65 -11.94 -6.96
N LEU A 59 -10.53 -10.61 -6.88
CA LEU A 59 -11.52 -9.70 -7.45
C LEU A 59 -11.63 -9.85 -8.96
N ARG A 60 -12.84 -9.58 -9.44
CA ARG A 60 -13.18 -9.35 -10.84
C ARG A 60 -13.61 -7.90 -11.00
N ARG A 61 -13.32 -7.33 -12.16
CA ARG A 61 -13.77 -5.98 -12.50
C ARG A 61 -15.03 -6.07 -13.33
N ASP A 62 -16.15 -6.12 -12.62
CA ASP A 62 -17.49 -6.10 -13.19
C ASP A 62 -18.12 -4.72 -12.88
N GLY A 63 -18.60 -4.01 -13.89
CA GLY A 63 -19.22 -2.71 -13.71
C GLY A 63 -18.25 -1.52 -13.74
N ASP A 64 -18.67 -0.43 -13.10
CA ASP A 64 -17.94 0.85 -13.07
C ASP A 64 -16.93 0.94 -11.91
N LEU A 65 -16.18 2.04 -11.88
CA LEU A 65 -15.18 2.30 -10.85
C LEU A 65 -15.77 2.27 -9.43
N ALA A 66 -16.95 2.85 -9.22
CA ALA A 66 -17.59 2.88 -7.92
C ALA A 66 -17.92 1.47 -7.43
N SER A 67 -18.52 0.64 -8.30
CA SER A 67 -18.81 -0.76 -7.99
C SER A 67 -17.55 -1.56 -7.67
N PHE A 68 -16.44 -1.27 -8.35
CA PHE A 68 -15.17 -1.94 -8.10
C PHE A 68 -14.54 -1.51 -6.76
N VAL A 69 -14.66 -0.24 -6.39
CA VAL A 69 -14.23 0.27 -5.07
C VAL A 69 -15.07 -0.34 -3.96
N ASP A 70 -16.40 -0.41 -4.12
CA ASP A 70 -17.29 -1.07 -3.16
C ASP A 70 -16.92 -2.55 -2.97
N ALA A 71 -16.53 -3.24 -4.06
CA ALA A 71 -16.05 -4.62 -4.00
C ALA A 71 -14.72 -4.74 -3.23
N ILE A 72 -13.80 -3.79 -3.40
CA ILE A 72 -12.55 -3.71 -2.63
C ILE A 72 -12.86 -3.54 -1.14
N ASP A 73 -13.69 -2.56 -0.78
CA ASP A 73 -14.07 -2.29 0.62
C ASP A 73 -14.76 -3.49 1.27
N ALA A 74 -15.63 -4.20 0.52
CA ALA A 74 -16.27 -5.42 0.98
C ALA A 74 -15.26 -6.55 1.24
N GLN A 75 -14.30 -6.78 0.33
CA GLN A 75 -13.26 -7.80 0.52
C GLN A 75 -12.36 -7.47 1.72
N LEU A 76 -11.90 -6.22 1.85
CA LEU A 76 -11.07 -5.81 2.99
C LEU A 76 -11.82 -5.93 4.32
N SER A 77 -13.13 -5.60 4.33
CA SER A 77 -13.99 -5.79 5.50
C SER A 77 -14.16 -7.26 5.87
N GLN A 78 -14.27 -8.14 4.88
CA GLN A 78 -14.32 -9.59 5.11
C GLN A 78 -13.00 -10.11 5.68
N VAL A 79 -11.85 -9.70 5.13
CA VAL A 79 -10.53 -10.04 5.66
C VAL A 79 -10.36 -9.55 7.10
N ASN A 80 -10.81 -8.32 7.41
CA ASN A 80 -10.83 -7.79 8.77
C ASN A 80 -11.54 -8.73 9.74
N GLN A 81 -12.74 -9.21 9.39
CA GLN A 81 -13.50 -10.14 10.23
C GLN A 81 -12.78 -11.49 10.40
N GLN A 82 -12.19 -12.01 9.32
CA GLN A 82 -11.46 -13.29 9.33
C GLN A 82 -10.20 -13.22 10.22
N LEU A 83 -9.41 -12.16 10.09
CA LEU A 83 -8.20 -11.96 10.91
C LEU A 83 -8.54 -11.83 12.40
N ARG A 84 -9.62 -11.11 12.73
CA ARG A 84 -10.10 -10.99 14.12
C ARG A 84 -10.58 -12.32 14.68
N ALA A 85 -11.33 -13.09 13.90
CA ALA A 85 -11.75 -14.44 14.29
C ALA A 85 -10.54 -15.35 14.52
N LEU A 86 -9.52 -15.24 13.66
CA LEU A 86 -8.29 -16.02 13.78
C LEU A 86 -7.47 -15.63 15.01
N ALA A 87 -7.33 -14.34 15.32
CA ALA A 87 -6.64 -13.86 16.52
C ALA A 87 -7.29 -14.43 17.80
N ARG A 88 -8.63 -14.39 17.88
CA ARG A 88 -9.39 -15.01 18.98
C ARG A 88 -9.18 -16.51 19.06
N ALA A 89 -9.24 -17.22 17.92
CA ALA A 89 -9.06 -18.67 17.87
C ALA A 89 -7.65 -19.09 18.31
N ARG A 90 -6.62 -18.32 17.95
CA ARG A 90 -5.22 -18.55 18.33
C ARG A 90 -4.87 -18.02 19.72
N ARG A 91 -5.78 -17.30 20.38
CA ARG A 91 -5.57 -16.63 21.68
C ARG A 91 -4.34 -15.71 21.65
N VAL A 92 -4.22 -14.94 20.57
CA VAL A 92 -3.21 -13.87 20.42
C VAL A 92 -3.91 -12.52 20.42
N ASP A 93 -3.18 -11.48 20.82
CA ASP A 93 -3.77 -10.14 20.97
C ASP A 93 -4.28 -9.56 19.64
N VAL A 94 -3.47 -9.67 18.58
CA VAL A 94 -3.81 -9.14 17.27
C VAL A 94 -3.09 -9.92 16.16
N ILE A 95 -3.79 -10.07 15.04
CA ILE A 95 -3.23 -10.45 13.74
C ILE A 95 -3.78 -9.41 12.78
N ALA A 96 -2.92 -8.58 12.21
CA ALA A 96 -3.35 -7.42 11.45
C ALA A 96 -2.47 -7.16 10.23
N SER A 97 -2.94 -6.32 9.34
CA SER A 97 -2.16 -5.82 8.22
C SER A 97 -2.57 -4.41 7.86
N THR A 98 -1.63 -3.62 7.35
CA THR A 98 -1.92 -2.41 6.60
C THR A 98 -2.39 -2.77 5.19
N VAL A 99 -2.91 -1.78 4.46
CA VAL A 99 -2.97 -1.84 3.01
C VAL A 99 -2.88 -0.45 2.43
N VAL A 100 -2.20 -0.31 1.30
CA VAL A 100 -2.39 0.80 0.37
C VAL A 100 -2.69 0.23 -0.99
N VAL A 101 -3.77 0.71 -1.62
CA VAL A 101 -4.24 0.27 -2.94
C VAL A 101 -4.30 1.43 -3.90
N LEU A 102 -4.01 1.16 -5.16
CA LEU A 102 -4.21 2.11 -6.25
C LEU A 102 -5.05 1.44 -7.34
N VAL A 103 -6.11 2.12 -7.75
CA VAL A 103 -7.06 1.68 -8.76
C VAL A 103 -7.05 2.67 -9.91
N HIS A 104 -6.77 2.19 -11.11
CA HIS A 104 -6.85 2.98 -12.34
C HIS A 104 -8.15 2.67 -13.08
N ASP A 105 -8.90 3.70 -13.45
CA ASP A 105 -10.04 3.63 -14.37
C ASP A 105 -9.96 4.77 -15.36
N HIS A 106 -9.98 4.49 -16.67
CA HIS A 106 -10.06 5.51 -17.73
C HIS A 106 -9.40 6.87 -17.44
N ASP A 107 -10.12 7.80 -16.81
CA ASP A 107 -9.71 9.17 -16.52
C ASP A 107 -9.41 9.47 -15.03
N LEU A 108 -9.57 8.49 -14.15
CA LEU A 108 -9.45 8.61 -12.69
C LEU A 108 -8.52 7.56 -12.10
N LEU A 109 -7.79 7.98 -11.07
CA LEU A 109 -7.01 7.14 -10.18
C LEU A 109 -7.62 7.27 -8.78
N MET A 110 -7.85 6.15 -8.11
CA MET A 110 -8.29 6.12 -6.73
C MET A 110 -7.22 5.46 -5.88
N CYS A 111 -6.85 6.11 -4.78
CA CYS A 111 -5.91 5.59 -3.81
C CYS A 111 -6.66 5.34 -2.51
N GLY A 112 -6.68 4.08 -2.06
CA GLY A 112 -7.31 3.65 -0.82
C GLY A 112 -6.26 3.19 0.17
N TRP A 113 -6.40 3.46 1.48
CA TRP A 113 -5.43 2.96 2.45
C TRP A 113 -5.99 2.74 3.86
N VAL A 114 -5.30 1.86 4.59
CA VAL A 114 -5.46 1.57 6.01
C VAL A 114 -4.07 1.30 6.60
N GLY A 115 -3.58 2.18 7.47
CA GLY A 115 -2.32 1.99 8.18
C GLY A 115 -1.31 3.08 7.81
N ASP A 116 -0.02 2.75 7.83
CA ASP A 116 1.09 3.66 7.54
C ASP A 116 1.87 3.27 6.27
N SER A 117 1.40 2.29 5.50
CA SER A 117 1.88 2.11 4.12
C SER A 117 1.41 3.27 3.25
N ARG A 118 2.29 3.75 2.38
CA ARG A 118 2.13 5.04 1.71
C ARG A 118 1.96 4.90 0.21
N ALA A 119 1.22 5.86 -0.37
CA ALA A 119 1.22 6.09 -1.81
C ALA A 119 1.67 7.52 -2.12
N TYR A 120 2.48 7.65 -3.16
CA TYR A 120 2.98 8.90 -3.68
C TYR A 120 2.58 9.05 -5.15
N ALA A 121 2.28 10.28 -5.55
CA ALA A 121 2.22 10.69 -6.95
C ALA A 121 3.43 11.55 -7.28
N PHE A 122 4.11 11.27 -8.37
CA PHE A 122 5.19 12.08 -8.89
C PHE A 122 4.80 12.70 -10.23
N GLU A 123 4.71 14.02 -10.25
CA GLU A 123 4.23 14.83 -11.37
C GLU A 123 5.00 16.15 -11.43
N GLU A 124 5.36 16.60 -12.65
CA GLU A 124 6.02 17.91 -12.86
C GLU A 124 7.28 18.13 -12.00
N GLY A 125 8.01 17.05 -11.70
CA GLY A 125 9.23 17.12 -10.89
C GLY A 125 9.00 17.15 -9.38
N GLN A 126 7.74 17.07 -8.92
CA GLN A 126 7.34 17.12 -7.52
C GLN A 126 6.79 15.77 -7.06
N LEU A 127 7.20 15.35 -5.86
CA LEU A 127 6.62 14.20 -5.17
C LEU A 127 5.53 14.69 -4.23
N GLN A 128 4.34 14.11 -4.34
CA GLN A 128 3.20 14.40 -3.48
C GLN A 128 2.78 13.12 -2.76
N LEU A 129 2.79 13.13 -1.43
CA LEU A 129 2.18 12.09 -0.62
C LEU A 129 0.65 12.14 -0.77
N LEU A 130 0.04 11.00 -1.06
CA LEU A 130 -1.41 10.85 -1.25
C LEU A 130 -2.12 10.39 0.01
N THR A 131 -1.44 9.58 0.83
CA THR A 131 -1.97 8.97 2.04
C THR A 131 -1.68 9.82 3.27
N ARG A 132 -2.36 9.49 4.37
CA ARG A 132 -2.06 10.00 5.70
C ARG A 132 -1.94 8.81 6.64
N ASP A 133 -0.80 8.69 7.30
CA ASP A 133 -0.52 7.53 8.14
C ASP A 133 -1.53 7.47 9.30
N HIS A 134 -2.09 6.29 9.54
CA HIS A 134 -2.94 6.04 10.71
C HIS A 134 -2.07 5.64 11.90
N VAL A 135 -1.40 6.63 12.52
CA VAL A 135 -0.47 6.44 13.64
C VAL A 135 -0.69 7.43 14.77
N ALA A 136 -0.60 6.93 16.00
CA ALA A 136 -0.87 7.71 17.19
C ALA A 136 0.18 8.82 17.39
N GLY A 137 -0.31 10.02 17.70
CA GLY A 137 0.51 11.21 17.87
C GLY A 137 0.71 12.01 16.59
N ASP A 138 0.18 11.56 15.46
CA ASP A 138 0.03 12.43 14.30
C ASP A 138 -1.04 13.51 14.61
N LYS A 139 -0.66 14.78 14.46
CA LYS A 139 -1.52 15.95 14.78
C LYS A 139 -2.75 16.03 13.88
N ASP A 140 -2.67 15.31 12.79
CA ASP A 140 -3.50 15.37 11.63
C ASP A 140 -4.49 14.17 11.58
N GLU A 141 -4.41 13.27 12.55
CA GLU A 141 -5.32 12.14 12.70
C GLU A 141 -6.57 12.53 13.53
N LEU A 142 -7.70 12.70 12.84
CA LEU A 142 -8.99 13.05 13.44
C LEU A 142 -9.74 11.84 14.01
N THR A 143 -9.07 10.91 14.70
CA THR A 143 -9.80 9.78 15.30
C THR A 143 -9.10 9.23 16.53
N GLN A 144 -9.54 9.67 17.70
CA GLN A 144 -9.99 8.80 18.81
C GLN A 144 -10.41 9.69 20.00
N VAL A 145 -11.67 10.11 20.03
CA VAL A 145 -12.28 10.69 21.23
C VAL A 145 -12.75 9.52 22.10
N GLY A 146 -12.06 9.23 23.21
CA GLY A 146 -12.59 8.37 24.28
C GLY A 146 -11.97 6.99 24.51
N ARG A 147 -10.86 6.62 23.84
CA ARG A 147 -10.02 5.46 24.24
C ARG A 147 -8.67 5.96 24.79
N ALA A 148 -8.00 5.15 25.59
CA ALA A 148 -6.65 5.45 26.08
C ALA A 148 -5.74 5.75 24.87
N GLN A 149 -5.03 6.88 24.92
CA GLN A 149 -4.14 7.28 23.82
C GLN A 149 -3.07 6.19 23.62
N PRO A 150 -2.93 5.63 22.41
CA PRO A 150 -1.86 4.68 22.13
C PRO A 150 -0.49 5.34 22.34
N ALA A 151 0.53 4.54 22.60
CA ALA A 151 1.90 5.03 22.62
C ALA A 151 2.24 5.66 21.25
N GLY A 152 3.03 6.73 21.26
CA GLY A 152 3.41 7.42 20.02
C GLY A 152 4.05 6.47 19.01
N GLY A 153 3.60 6.55 17.75
CA GLY A 153 4.06 5.69 16.66
C GLY A 153 3.38 4.32 16.56
N ALA A 154 2.41 4.01 17.42
CA ALA A 154 1.55 2.83 17.24
C ALA A 154 0.48 3.09 16.18
N LEU A 155 0.17 2.10 15.35
CA LEU A 155 -0.93 2.18 14.40
C LEU A 155 -2.27 2.36 15.12
N THR A 156 -3.08 3.29 14.62
CA THR A 156 -4.45 3.55 15.10
C THR A 156 -5.50 2.88 14.24
N ARG A 157 -5.12 2.41 13.05
CA ARG A 157 -6.01 1.68 12.14
C ARG A 157 -5.24 0.59 11.39
N ALA A 158 -5.76 -0.63 11.43
CA ALA A 158 -5.24 -1.77 10.68
C ALA A 158 -6.38 -2.76 10.37
N ILE A 159 -6.24 -3.50 9.27
CA ILE A 159 -7.14 -4.61 8.94
C ILE A 159 -6.85 -5.73 9.93
N GLY A 160 -7.88 -6.24 10.61
CA GLY A 160 -7.75 -7.26 11.65
C GLY A 160 -7.68 -6.71 13.08
N ALA A 161 -7.68 -5.39 13.27
CA ALA A 161 -7.60 -4.77 14.60
C ALA A 161 -8.99 -4.43 15.20
N ASP A 162 -9.81 -3.65 14.51
CA ASP A 162 -11.08 -3.12 15.04
C ASP A 162 -12.35 -3.81 14.48
N ASP A 163 -13.48 -3.63 15.18
CA ASP A 163 -14.78 -4.20 14.78
C ASP A 163 -15.23 -3.76 13.39
N ALA A 164 -15.15 -2.45 13.13
CA ALA A 164 -15.46 -1.85 11.84
C ALA A 164 -14.16 -1.40 11.18
N LEU A 165 -14.00 -1.72 9.90
CA LEU A 165 -12.91 -1.23 9.07
C LEU A 165 -13.37 0.01 8.30
N TYR A 166 -12.55 1.06 8.31
CA TYR A 166 -12.77 2.26 7.51
C TYR A 166 -11.57 2.48 6.59
N VAL A 167 -11.80 2.41 5.29
CA VAL A 167 -10.78 2.64 4.26
C VAL A 167 -10.86 4.11 3.87
N ASP A 168 -9.74 4.83 3.97
CA ASP A 168 -9.67 6.19 3.48
C ASP A 168 -9.40 6.16 1.98
N TRP A 169 -10.09 7.02 1.23
CA TRP A 169 -9.98 7.10 -0.23
C TRP A 169 -9.70 8.53 -0.68
N VAL A 170 -8.80 8.67 -1.66
CA VAL A 170 -8.57 9.92 -2.39
C VAL A 170 -8.65 9.68 -3.89
N VAL A 171 -9.29 10.61 -4.60
CA VAL A 171 -9.46 10.58 -6.05
C VAL A 171 -8.48 11.54 -6.72
N ARG A 172 -7.88 11.11 -7.82
CA ARG A 172 -6.98 11.91 -8.66
C ARG A 172 -7.41 11.83 -10.12
N ALA A 173 -7.34 12.96 -10.81
CA ALA A 173 -7.47 12.96 -12.26
C ALA A 173 -6.24 12.31 -12.90
N ARG A 174 -6.48 11.45 -13.88
CA ARG A 174 -5.43 10.84 -14.69
C ARG A 174 -4.77 11.89 -15.56
N ARG A 175 -3.44 12.02 -15.44
CA ARG A 175 -2.63 12.83 -16.34
C ARG A 175 -1.53 11.98 -17.00
N PRO A 176 -1.29 12.18 -18.31
CA PRO A 176 -0.20 11.51 -19.01
C PRO A 176 1.14 11.66 -18.30
N GLY A 177 1.92 10.58 -18.21
CA GLY A 177 3.27 10.62 -17.65
C GLY A 177 3.34 10.73 -16.12
N GLN A 178 2.21 10.64 -15.41
CA GLN A 178 2.20 10.50 -13.95
C GLN A 178 2.85 9.18 -13.54
N HIS A 179 3.66 9.24 -12.49
CA HIS A 179 4.22 8.09 -11.83
C HIS A 179 3.59 7.96 -10.46
N TYR A 180 3.38 6.73 -10.03
CA TYR A 180 2.91 6.42 -8.69
C TYR A 180 3.86 5.43 -8.05
N LEU A 181 4.01 5.56 -6.74
CA LEU A 181 4.80 4.67 -5.90
C LEU A 181 3.95 4.31 -4.69
N LEU A 182 3.71 3.03 -4.49
CA LEU A 182 3.16 2.46 -3.26
C LEU A 182 4.32 1.81 -2.51
N CYS A 183 4.42 1.98 -1.20
CA CYS A 183 5.45 1.32 -0.41
C CYS A 183 5.02 1.00 1.03
N SER A 184 5.64 -0.03 1.61
CA SER A 184 5.59 -0.29 3.05
C SER A 184 6.54 0.65 3.79
N ASP A 185 6.47 0.63 5.12
CA ASP A 185 7.25 1.51 5.98
C ASP A 185 8.76 1.27 5.87
N GLY A 186 9.20 0.08 5.44
CA GLY A 186 10.60 -0.26 5.22
C GLY A 186 11.26 0.53 4.09
N ILE A 187 10.47 1.21 3.24
CA ILE A 187 10.99 2.21 2.31
C ILE A 187 11.05 3.59 2.98
N ASN A 188 9.92 4.14 3.45
CA ASN A 188 9.86 5.54 3.91
C ASN A 188 10.45 5.77 5.31
N LYS A 189 10.83 4.71 6.05
CA LYS A 189 11.66 4.79 7.26
C LYS A 189 13.16 4.73 6.95
N GLU A 190 13.54 4.13 5.83
CA GLU A 190 14.95 4.07 5.40
C GLU A 190 15.30 5.21 4.44
N LEU A 191 14.36 5.76 3.68
CA LEU A 191 14.53 6.89 2.75
C LEU A 191 13.58 8.03 3.10
N SER A 192 14.08 9.26 3.10
CA SER A 192 13.20 10.43 3.23
C SER A 192 12.40 10.70 1.95
N ASP A 193 11.30 11.45 2.06
CA ASP A 193 10.50 11.86 0.90
C ASP A 193 11.33 12.62 -0.15
N ASP A 194 12.33 13.41 0.27
CA ASP A 194 13.25 14.11 -0.65
C ASP A 194 14.14 13.13 -1.43
N GLU A 195 14.58 12.05 -0.79
CA GLU A 195 15.36 10.99 -1.43
C GLU A 195 14.50 10.20 -2.42
N ILE A 196 13.27 9.84 -2.02
CA ILE A 196 12.28 9.21 -2.89
C ILE A 196 12.01 10.10 -4.11
N ALA A 197 11.84 11.41 -3.91
CA ALA A 197 11.64 12.39 -4.99
C ALA A 197 12.86 12.47 -5.92
N ALA A 198 14.08 12.38 -5.39
CA ALA A 198 15.30 12.35 -6.19
C ALA A 198 15.38 11.07 -7.05
N HIS A 199 14.98 9.92 -6.52
CA HIS A 199 14.91 8.68 -7.30
C HIS A 199 13.82 8.75 -8.37
N CYS A 200 12.63 9.25 -8.05
CA CYS A 200 11.54 9.42 -9.03
C CYS A 200 11.93 10.38 -10.17
N ARG A 201 12.71 11.44 -9.89
CA ARG A 201 13.26 12.33 -10.91
C ARG A 201 14.19 11.61 -11.88
N ARG A 202 15.06 10.74 -11.37
CA ARG A 202 16.09 10.05 -12.16
C ARG A 202 15.53 8.89 -12.95
N GLU A 203 14.65 8.10 -12.34
CA GLU A 203 14.22 6.81 -12.85
C GLU A 203 12.77 6.86 -13.33
N GLN A 204 12.59 7.01 -14.64
CA GLN A 204 11.27 7.07 -15.28
C GLN A 204 10.71 5.67 -15.63
N GLN A 205 11.48 4.61 -15.41
CA GLN A 205 11.03 3.23 -15.62
C GLN A 205 10.67 2.62 -14.26
N PRO A 206 9.44 2.10 -14.06
CA PRO A 206 9.02 1.53 -12.78
C PRO A 206 9.99 0.49 -12.22
N ALA A 207 10.47 -0.44 -13.04
CA ALA A 207 11.42 -1.48 -12.62
C ALA A 207 12.77 -0.89 -12.15
N ALA A 208 13.29 0.12 -12.86
CA ALA A 208 14.53 0.80 -12.47
C ALA A 208 14.34 1.59 -11.16
N LEU A 209 13.21 2.29 -11.01
CA LEU A 209 12.88 3.00 -9.78
C LEU A 209 12.83 2.04 -8.59
N VAL A 210 12.07 0.94 -8.70
CA VAL A 210 11.99 -0.08 -7.65
C VAL A 210 13.37 -0.64 -7.33
N ALA A 211 14.18 -0.98 -8.33
CA ALA A 211 15.55 -1.47 -8.10
C ALA A 211 16.39 -0.47 -7.30
N ARG A 212 16.37 0.82 -7.66
CA ARG A 212 17.12 1.86 -6.95
C ARG A 212 16.66 2.10 -5.52
N LEU A 213 15.35 2.07 -5.27
CA LEU A 213 14.81 2.20 -3.92
C LEU A 213 15.29 1.04 -3.04
N PHE A 214 15.27 -0.18 -3.57
CA PHE A 214 15.73 -1.37 -2.87
C PHE A 214 17.25 -1.36 -2.63
N ASP A 215 18.06 -1.02 -3.64
CA ASP A 215 19.51 -0.88 -3.47
C ASP A 215 19.85 0.11 -2.34
N THR A 216 19.09 1.20 -2.25
CA THR A 216 19.28 2.23 -1.23
C THR A 216 18.84 1.76 0.16
N ALA A 217 17.64 1.18 0.27
CA ALA A 217 17.10 0.70 1.55
C ALA A 217 17.94 -0.46 2.12
N LEU A 218 18.30 -1.43 1.28
CA LEU A 218 19.05 -2.62 1.68
C LEU A 218 20.55 -2.36 1.84
N GLY A 219 21.09 -1.35 1.13
CA GLY A 219 22.46 -0.86 1.34
C GLY A 219 22.63 -0.07 2.64
N ARG A 220 21.53 0.33 3.28
CA ARG A 220 21.50 0.89 4.64
C ARG A 220 21.31 -0.22 5.66
N ALA A 221 20.58 0.03 6.73
CA ALA A 221 20.33 -0.96 7.74
C ALA A 221 19.31 -2.01 7.26
N GLY A 222 18.35 -1.63 6.40
CA GLY A 222 17.31 -2.54 5.91
C GLY A 222 16.57 -3.19 7.09
N ARG A 223 16.15 -2.36 8.06
CA ARG A 223 15.68 -2.83 9.38
C ARG A 223 14.36 -3.58 9.32
N ASP A 224 13.55 -3.28 8.31
CA ASP A 224 12.25 -3.91 8.11
C ASP A 224 12.13 -4.64 6.79
N ASN A 225 10.98 -5.29 6.58
CA ASN A 225 10.58 -5.76 5.27
C ASN A 225 10.46 -4.57 4.30
N VAL A 226 10.93 -4.75 3.08
CA VAL A 226 11.02 -3.68 2.09
C VAL A 226 10.12 -4.05 0.92
N SER A 227 9.05 -3.30 0.73
CA SER A 227 8.09 -3.55 -0.35
C SER A 227 7.72 -2.28 -1.09
N ALA A 228 7.68 -2.37 -2.42
CA ALA A 228 7.21 -1.28 -3.25
C ALA A 228 6.56 -1.78 -4.54
N VAL A 229 5.57 -1.01 -5.01
CA VAL A 229 5.02 -1.11 -6.36
C VAL A 229 5.10 0.27 -7.01
N ALA A 230 5.74 0.34 -8.17
CA ALA A 230 5.80 1.54 -8.99
C ALA A 230 4.95 1.37 -10.25
N LEU A 231 4.30 2.46 -10.66
CA LEU A 231 3.43 2.54 -11.83
C LEU A 231 3.80 3.78 -12.63
N ARG A 232 3.79 3.66 -13.96
CA ARG A 232 3.84 4.80 -14.88
C ARG A 232 2.71 4.71 -15.88
N LEU A 233 1.96 5.79 -16.02
CA LEU A 233 0.91 5.90 -17.03
C LEU A 233 1.48 6.29 -18.39
N ALA A 234 1.10 5.55 -19.44
CA ALA A 234 1.44 5.90 -20.81
C ALA A 234 0.68 7.17 -21.26
N PRO A 235 1.25 7.96 -22.19
CA PRO A 235 0.52 9.03 -22.84
C PRO A 235 -0.75 8.51 -23.53
N ARG A 236 -1.84 9.29 -23.50
CA ARG A 236 -3.13 8.89 -24.14
C ARG A 236 -3.00 8.52 -25.62
N ASN A 237 -1.96 9.01 -26.30
CA ASN A 237 -1.72 8.84 -27.74
C ASN A 237 -0.46 8.02 -28.06
N ALA A 238 0.01 7.16 -27.15
CA ALA A 238 1.11 6.26 -27.49
C ALA A 238 0.65 5.33 -28.64
N PRO A 239 1.34 5.30 -29.79
CA PRO A 239 1.01 4.34 -30.85
C PRO A 239 1.18 2.90 -30.32
N PRO A 240 0.38 1.95 -30.82
CA PRO A 240 0.46 0.54 -30.43
C PRO A 240 1.83 -0.09 -30.74
#